data_AF-A0A973HN04-F1
#
_entry.id   AF-A0A973HN04-F1
#
_cell.length_a   1.000
_cell.length_b   1.000
_cell.length_c   1.000
_cell.angle_alpha   90.00
_cell.angle_beta   90.00
_cell.angle_gamma   90.00
#
_symmetry.space_group_name_H-M   'P 1'
#
loop_
_entity.id
_entity.type
_entity.pdbx_description
1 polymer ?
#
loop_
_entity_poly.entity_id
_entity_poly.type
_entity_poly.pdbx_seq_one_letter_code
_entity_poly.pdbx_strand_id
1 'polypeptide(L)'
;MSEPDWINSDSWDEFEWEKAFKHSEHKSSKYFRLLSRFGDMPNAEEMISNQIGDLMPIYEDFASDLMLEDDWRTDFDPELGMGNDDEVRQDEGLYYESYPVFQRARQIAMGWSNILSSVLLEEDRFWGLKVLFHMGRVLSYVSMAINDGGFDNPDRSIAFCKRSLHEVNFILGELNNMQSKSPQYKNMFESISNYLLEEHDQLIELLTSCRKRKSDDESTDDDDSSE
;
A
#
# COMPACT_ATOMS: atom_id res chain seq x y z
N MET A 1 7.85 7.82 21.82
CA MET A 1 8.10 6.51 21.19
C MET A 1 9.61 6.42 21.03
N SER A 2 10.25 5.33 21.43
CA SER A 2 11.68 5.11 21.16
C SER A 2 11.88 5.04 19.65
N GLU A 3 13.01 5.54 19.14
CA GLU A 3 13.39 5.33 17.76
C GLU A 3 13.64 3.83 17.49
N PRO A 4 13.12 3.26 16.39
CA PRO A 4 13.43 1.89 15.98
C PRO A 4 14.90 1.76 15.57
N ASP A 5 15.50 0.61 15.90
CA ASP A 5 16.87 0.27 15.50
C ASP A 5 16.91 -0.34 14.09
N TRP A 6 16.78 0.51 13.06
CA TRP A 6 16.70 0.08 11.66
C TRP A 6 17.92 -0.71 11.18
N ILE A 7 19.06 -0.61 11.86
CA ILE A 7 20.29 -1.34 11.50
C ILE A 7 20.10 -2.85 11.70
N ASN A 8 19.29 -3.25 12.68
CA ASN A 8 19.05 -4.65 13.01
C ASN A 8 17.66 -5.13 12.54
N SER A 9 17.09 -4.49 11.51
CA SER A 9 15.73 -4.77 11.05
C SER A 9 15.52 -6.18 10.50
N ASP A 10 16.58 -6.83 10.04
CA ASP A 10 16.50 -8.20 9.51
C ASP A 10 16.08 -9.22 10.57
N SER A 11 16.37 -8.92 11.84
CA SER A 11 15.99 -9.76 12.99
C SER A 11 14.63 -9.44 13.58
N TRP A 12 13.92 -8.45 13.03
CA TRP A 12 12.65 -7.99 13.58
C TRP A 12 11.52 -8.98 13.32
N ASP A 13 10.76 -9.24 14.38
CA ASP A 13 9.49 -9.91 14.24
C ASP A 13 8.42 -8.99 13.62
N GLU A 14 7.27 -9.57 13.27
CA GLU A 14 6.12 -8.84 12.75
C GLU A 14 5.71 -7.62 13.61
N PHE A 15 5.83 -7.74 14.94
CA PHE A 15 5.40 -6.70 15.87
C PHE A 15 6.40 -5.53 15.92
N GLU A 16 7.69 -5.82 15.79
CA GLU A 16 8.75 -4.83 15.68
C GLU A 16 8.66 -4.06 14.37
N TRP A 17 8.41 -4.74 13.24
CA TRP A 17 8.09 -4.09 11.97
C TRP A 17 6.88 -3.16 12.09
N GLU A 18 5.80 -3.61 12.71
CA GLU A 18 4.60 -2.79 12.89
C GLU A 18 4.86 -1.55 13.78
N LYS A 19 5.66 -1.68 14.83
CA LYS A 19 6.09 -0.52 15.64
C LYS A 19 6.93 0.46 14.81
N ALA A 20 7.86 -0.04 14.02
CA ALA A 20 8.74 0.77 13.21
C ALA A 20 7.97 1.55 12.14
N PHE A 21 7.02 0.89 11.47
CA PHE A 21 6.13 1.54 10.52
C PHE A 21 5.24 2.60 11.17
N LYS A 22 4.65 2.31 12.35
CA LYS A 22 3.89 3.33 13.11
C LYS A 22 4.74 4.54 13.49
N HIS A 23 6.01 4.32 13.85
CA HIS A 23 6.95 5.40 14.12
C HIS A 23 7.24 6.24 12.86
N SER A 24 7.45 5.58 11.72
CA SER A 24 7.62 6.25 10.41
C SER A 24 6.38 7.09 10.05
N GLU A 25 5.18 6.54 10.16
CA GLU A 25 3.92 7.26 9.91
C GLU A 25 3.75 8.45 10.87
N HIS A 26 4.13 8.31 12.14
CA HIS A 26 4.11 9.41 13.10
C HIS A 26 5.09 10.52 12.71
N LYS A 27 6.31 10.18 12.28
CA LYS A 27 7.30 11.15 11.77
C LYS A 27 6.77 11.85 10.52
N SER A 28 6.22 11.14 9.54
CA SER A 28 5.64 11.71 8.32
C SER A 28 4.46 12.63 8.60
N SER A 29 3.55 12.23 9.51
CA SER A 29 2.43 13.08 9.92
C SER A 29 2.92 14.37 10.60
N LYS A 30 3.95 14.26 11.46
CA LYS A 30 4.59 15.43 12.07
C LYS A 30 5.23 16.32 11.01
N TYR A 31 5.90 15.75 10.01
CA TYR A 31 6.48 16.48 8.89
C TYR A 31 5.44 17.31 8.14
N PHE A 32 4.36 16.69 7.65
CA PHE A 32 3.33 17.43 6.90
C PHE A 32 2.66 18.53 7.72
N ARG A 33 2.48 18.32 9.04
CA ARG A 33 1.97 19.36 9.95
C ARG A 33 2.93 20.54 10.10
N LEU A 34 4.24 20.30 10.08
CA LEU A 34 5.23 21.37 10.15
C LEU A 34 5.39 22.07 8.81
N LEU A 35 5.33 21.31 7.70
CA LEU A 35 5.33 21.85 6.35
C LEU A 35 4.16 22.81 6.12
N SER A 36 2.95 22.47 6.58
CA SER A 36 1.80 23.38 6.48
C SER A 36 1.93 24.65 7.32
N ARG A 37 2.78 24.64 8.35
CA ARG A 37 3.00 25.78 9.25
C ARG A 37 4.16 26.67 8.81
N PHE A 38 5.23 26.07 8.31
CA PHE A 38 6.50 26.74 8.05
C PHE A 38 6.89 26.77 6.57
N GLY A 39 6.19 26.07 5.68
CA GLY A 39 6.58 25.90 4.27
C GLY A 39 6.79 27.20 3.49
N ASP A 40 6.04 28.26 3.84
CA ASP A 40 6.16 29.56 3.18
C ASP A 40 7.24 30.47 3.81
N MET A 41 7.93 30.02 4.86
CA MET A 41 8.93 30.83 5.58
C MET A 41 10.32 30.69 4.96
N PRO A 42 11.13 31.76 4.97
CA PRO A 42 12.56 31.62 4.72
C PRO A 42 13.16 30.68 5.78
N ASN A 43 13.95 29.70 5.36
CA ASN A 43 14.55 28.64 6.19
C ASN A 43 13.55 27.59 6.72
N ALA A 44 12.42 27.37 6.01
CA ALA A 44 11.44 26.33 6.35
C ALA A 44 12.07 24.96 6.66
N GLU A 45 13.01 24.50 5.84
CA GLU A 45 13.68 23.20 5.98
C GLU A 45 14.44 23.08 7.31
N GLU A 46 15.21 24.10 7.69
CA GLU A 46 15.96 24.13 8.95
C GLU A 46 15.00 24.14 10.15
N MET A 47 13.91 24.91 10.06
CA MET A 47 12.88 24.96 11.12
C MET A 47 12.17 23.62 11.30
N ILE A 48 11.89 22.92 10.20
CA ILE A 48 11.24 21.60 10.21
C ILE A 48 12.20 20.54 10.75
N SER A 49 13.45 20.51 10.26
CA SER A 49 14.49 19.57 10.69
C SER A 49 14.76 19.69 12.20
N ASN A 50 14.95 20.92 12.71
CA ASN A 50 15.16 21.17 14.14
C ASN A 50 14.02 20.66 15.04
N GLN A 51 12.78 20.63 14.52
CA GLN A 51 11.62 20.17 15.29
C GLN A 51 11.34 18.68 15.13
N ILE A 52 11.70 18.07 14.01
CA ILE A 52 11.54 16.63 13.76
C ILE A 52 12.66 15.83 14.42
N GLY A 53 13.88 16.39 14.46
CA GLY A 53 15.13 15.66 14.69
C GLY A 53 15.70 15.19 13.35
N ASP A 54 16.60 14.20 13.36
CA ASP A 54 16.96 13.49 12.13
C ASP A 54 15.67 12.94 11.51
N LEU A 55 15.28 13.57 10.40
CA LEU A 55 14.47 12.90 9.40
C LEU A 55 15.24 11.63 9.07
N MET A 56 14.53 10.51 9.03
CA MET A 56 15.10 9.23 8.57
C MET A 56 16.05 9.47 7.39
N PRO A 57 17.10 8.66 7.20
CA PRO A 57 17.49 8.37 5.84
C PRO A 57 16.25 7.76 5.21
N ILE A 58 15.43 8.60 4.59
CA ILE A 58 14.47 8.17 3.58
C ILE A 58 15.40 7.42 2.64
N TYR A 59 15.34 6.08 2.66
CA TYR A 59 16.18 5.27 1.79
C TYR A 59 16.18 5.96 0.44
N GLU A 60 17.35 6.27 -0.08
CA GLU A 60 17.50 6.96 -1.35
C GLU A 60 16.69 6.21 -2.42
N ASP A 61 16.55 4.89 -2.26
CA ASP A 61 15.64 4.00 -2.99
C ASP A 61 14.14 4.28 -2.82
N PHE A 62 13.62 4.56 -1.61
CA PHE A 62 12.18 4.82 -1.39
C PHE A 62 11.72 6.13 -2.05
N ALA A 63 12.57 7.16 -2.03
CA ALA A 63 12.31 8.40 -2.75
C ALA A 63 12.55 8.23 -4.25
N SER A 64 13.55 7.44 -4.66
CA SER A 64 13.82 7.14 -6.07
C SER A 64 12.66 6.37 -6.72
N ASP A 65 12.11 5.35 -6.08
CA ASP A 65 10.97 4.58 -6.61
C ASP A 65 9.70 5.43 -6.76
N LEU A 66 9.43 6.34 -5.81
CA LEU A 66 8.31 7.29 -5.89
C LEU A 66 8.53 8.42 -6.91
N MET A 67 9.78 8.73 -7.27
CA MET A 67 10.14 9.84 -8.18
C MET A 67 10.46 9.37 -9.61
N LEU A 68 10.48 8.05 -9.86
CA LEU A 68 10.63 7.47 -11.21
C LEU A 68 9.29 7.32 -11.95
N GLU A 69 8.14 7.57 -11.30
CA GLU A 69 6.81 7.57 -11.92
C GLU A 69 6.46 8.90 -12.64
N ASP A 70 7.38 9.51 -13.40
CA ASP A 70 7.04 10.63 -14.31
C ASP A 70 6.73 10.14 -15.75
N ASP A 71 6.67 8.81 -15.96
CA ASP A 71 6.44 8.16 -17.27
C ASP A 71 5.07 7.46 -17.41
N TRP A 72 4.07 7.82 -16.59
CA TRP A 72 2.69 7.32 -16.72
C TRP A 72 1.91 7.93 -17.91
N ARG A 73 2.60 8.71 -18.76
CA ARG A 73 2.00 9.35 -19.95
C ARG A 73 2.12 8.53 -21.24
N THR A 74 2.58 7.29 -21.18
CA THR A 74 2.64 6.43 -22.36
C THR A 74 1.28 5.74 -22.59
N ASP A 75 0.44 6.42 -23.37
CA ASP A 75 -0.60 5.90 -24.27
C ASP A 75 -1.47 4.73 -23.75
N PHE A 76 -2.51 5.06 -22.96
CA PHE A 76 -3.72 4.24 -22.92
C PHE A 76 -4.50 4.44 -24.23
N ASP A 77 -4.16 3.66 -25.26
CA ASP A 77 -4.95 3.55 -26.49
C ASP A 77 -6.11 2.56 -26.28
N PRO A 78 -7.38 3.01 -26.26
CA PRO A 78 -8.54 2.14 -26.07
C PRO A 78 -8.80 1.18 -27.26
N GLU A 79 -8.09 1.31 -28.39
CA GLU A 79 -8.28 0.46 -29.58
C GLU A 79 -7.40 -0.81 -29.60
N LEU A 80 -6.45 -0.99 -28.69
CA LEU A 80 -5.58 -2.19 -28.62
C LEU A 80 -6.19 -3.37 -27.82
N GLY A 81 -7.50 -3.36 -27.60
CA GLY A 81 -8.22 -4.33 -26.78
C GLY A 81 -8.65 -5.65 -27.45
N MET A 82 -8.24 -5.93 -28.69
CA MET A 82 -8.46 -7.25 -29.34
C MET A 82 -7.44 -7.51 -30.45
N GLY A 83 -6.27 -8.06 -30.11
CA GLY A 83 -5.29 -8.55 -31.07
C GLY A 83 -4.59 -9.79 -30.51
N ASN A 84 -4.72 -10.90 -31.22
CA ASN A 84 -4.20 -12.22 -30.85
C ASN A 84 -2.67 -12.29 -31.06
N ASP A 85 -1.99 -12.98 -30.13
CA ASP A 85 -0.63 -13.58 -30.15
C ASP A 85 0.48 -12.93 -31.00
N ASP A 86 1.56 -12.48 -30.35
CA ASP A 86 2.90 -13.05 -30.57
C ASP A 86 3.94 -12.48 -29.59
N GLU A 87 4.48 -13.37 -28.75
CA GLU A 87 5.78 -13.32 -28.08
C GLU A 87 6.24 -11.99 -27.43
N VAL A 88 5.56 -11.57 -26.35
CA VAL A 88 6.30 -10.86 -25.29
C VAL A 88 7.20 -11.91 -24.65
N ARG A 89 8.51 -11.80 -24.86
CA ARG A 89 9.49 -12.51 -24.04
C ARG A 89 9.20 -12.16 -22.59
N GLN A 90 8.57 -13.08 -21.87
CA GLN A 90 8.54 -13.13 -20.42
C GLN A 90 9.99 -13.25 -19.96
N ASP A 91 10.64 -12.11 -19.84
CA ASP A 91 11.49 -11.93 -18.67
C ASP A 91 10.49 -11.95 -17.52
N GLU A 92 10.31 -13.11 -16.88
CA GLU A 92 9.50 -13.29 -15.67
C GLU A 92 10.19 -12.56 -14.51
N GLY A 93 10.40 -11.25 -14.68
CA GLY A 93 10.79 -10.35 -13.62
C GLY A 93 9.72 -10.47 -12.56
N LEU A 94 10.13 -10.91 -11.37
CA LEU A 94 9.33 -10.99 -10.18
C LEU A 94 8.86 -9.57 -9.83
N TYR A 95 7.87 -9.03 -10.52
CA TYR A 95 7.40 -7.67 -10.28
C TYR A 95 6.03 -7.74 -9.62
N TYR A 96 5.81 -6.93 -8.58
CA TYR A 96 4.55 -6.98 -7.82
C TYR A 96 3.30 -6.80 -8.71
N GLU A 97 3.43 -6.13 -9.86
CA GLU A 97 2.32 -5.91 -10.80
C GLU A 97 1.84 -7.16 -11.53
N SER A 98 2.65 -8.23 -11.54
CA SER A 98 2.25 -9.53 -12.10
C SER A 98 1.31 -10.30 -11.17
N TYR A 99 1.21 -9.91 -9.88
CA TYR A 99 0.44 -10.65 -8.89
C TYR A 99 -1.05 -10.33 -8.99
N PRO A 100 -1.93 -11.34 -9.04
CA PRO A 100 -3.38 -11.14 -9.17
C PRO A 100 -4.00 -10.23 -8.10
N VAL A 101 -3.52 -10.35 -6.86
CA VAL A 101 -3.97 -9.51 -5.73
C VAL A 101 -3.67 -8.03 -5.97
N PHE A 102 -2.49 -7.71 -6.51
CA PHE A 102 -2.15 -6.33 -6.84
C PHE A 102 -2.97 -5.80 -8.02
N GLN A 103 -3.11 -6.60 -9.09
CA GLN A 103 -3.90 -6.21 -10.27
C GLN A 103 -5.36 -5.91 -9.92
N ARG A 104 -5.95 -6.72 -9.04
CA ARG A 104 -7.31 -6.52 -8.55
C ARG A 104 -7.42 -5.26 -7.69
N ALA A 105 -6.54 -5.06 -6.72
CA ALA A 105 -6.49 -3.82 -5.94
C ALA A 105 -6.41 -2.59 -6.86
N ARG A 106 -5.60 -2.65 -7.93
CA ARG A 106 -5.46 -1.58 -8.93
C ARG A 106 -6.77 -1.35 -9.68
N GLN A 107 -7.43 -2.42 -10.12
CA GLN A 107 -8.73 -2.34 -10.78
C GLN A 107 -9.81 -1.71 -9.90
N ILE A 108 -9.85 -2.06 -8.61
CA ILE A 108 -10.79 -1.49 -7.64
C ILE A 108 -10.53 0.02 -7.47
N ALA A 109 -9.26 0.42 -7.34
CA ALA A 109 -8.87 1.82 -7.20
C ALA A 109 -9.23 2.66 -8.45
N MET A 110 -9.04 2.10 -9.65
CA MET A 110 -9.49 2.73 -10.90
C MET A 110 -11.03 2.86 -10.96
N GLY A 111 -11.74 1.80 -10.57
CA GLY A 111 -13.20 1.82 -10.46
C GLY A 111 -13.68 2.94 -9.53
N TRP A 112 -13.03 3.10 -8.37
CA TRP A 112 -13.35 4.18 -7.44
C TRP A 112 -13.03 5.57 -7.99
N SER A 113 -11.91 5.73 -8.69
CA SER A 113 -11.54 7.00 -9.33
C SER A 113 -12.60 7.48 -10.32
N ASN A 114 -13.21 6.54 -11.05
CA ASN A 114 -14.34 6.83 -11.93
C ASN A 114 -15.58 7.27 -11.15
N ILE A 115 -15.89 6.60 -10.03
CA ILE A 115 -17.02 6.96 -9.15
C ILE A 115 -16.84 8.37 -8.58
N LEU A 116 -15.65 8.67 -8.06
CA LEU A 116 -15.29 9.98 -7.53
C LEU A 116 -15.47 11.09 -8.57
N SER A 117 -15.07 10.83 -9.83
CA SER A 117 -15.06 11.82 -10.90
C SER A 117 -16.44 12.04 -11.53
N SER A 118 -17.25 10.99 -11.66
CA SER A 118 -18.46 10.99 -12.49
C SER A 118 -19.78 10.82 -11.72
N VAL A 119 -19.75 10.31 -10.49
CA VAL A 119 -20.96 9.92 -9.76
C VAL A 119 -21.14 10.71 -8.47
N LEU A 120 -20.07 10.89 -7.69
CA LEU A 120 -20.18 11.60 -6.42
C LEU A 120 -20.58 13.06 -6.64
N LEU A 121 -21.56 13.49 -5.83
CA LEU A 121 -21.95 14.90 -5.76
C LEU A 121 -20.79 15.72 -5.20
N GLU A 122 -20.76 17.01 -5.53
CA GLU A 122 -19.67 17.91 -5.13
C GLU A 122 -19.42 17.91 -3.62
N GLU A 123 -20.50 17.90 -2.84
CA GLU A 123 -20.48 17.83 -1.37
C GLU A 123 -19.85 16.54 -0.82
N ASP A 124 -19.88 15.46 -1.58
CA ASP A 124 -19.36 14.14 -1.19
C ASP A 124 -17.95 13.88 -1.71
N ARG A 125 -17.39 14.75 -2.58
CA ARG A 125 -16.08 14.52 -3.21
C ARG A 125 -14.93 14.48 -2.22
N PHE A 126 -14.94 15.29 -1.17
CA PHE A 126 -13.88 15.25 -0.16
C PHE A 126 -13.88 13.93 0.61
N TRP A 127 -15.07 13.40 0.92
CA TRP A 127 -15.20 12.06 1.48
C TRP A 127 -14.72 11.00 0.48
N GLY A 128 -15.06 11.16 -0.80
CA GLY A 128 -14.60 10.24 -1.84
C GLY A 128 -13.08 10.23 -2.03
N LEU A 129 -12.43 11.39 -1.89
CA LEU A 129 -10.97 11.52 -1.87
C LEU A 129 -10.34 10.81 -0.68
N LYS A 130 -10.98 10.84 0.50
CA LYS A 130 -10.54 10.07 1.66
C LYS A 130 -10.56 8.57 1.36
N VAL A 131 -11.63 8.05 0.75
CA VAL A 131 -11.69 6.64 0.35
C VAL A 131 -10.61 6.30 -0.68
N LEU A 132 -10.38 7.18 -1.66
CA LEU A 132 -9.33 7.00 -2.67
C LEU A 132 -7.94 6.94 -2.02
N PHE A 133 -7.68 7.78 -1.02
CA PHE A 133 -6.44 7.75 -0.25
C PHE A 133 -6.22 6.40 0.44
N HIS A 134 -7.26 5.81 1.04
CA HIS A 134 -7.16 4.49 1.65
C HIS A 134 -6.95 3.38 0.60
N MET A 135 -7.55 3.49 -0.59
CA MET A 135 -7.25 2.57 -1.70
C MET A 135 -5.81 2.68 -2.18
N GLY A 136 -5.25 3.89 -2.23
CA GLY A 136 -3.82 4.10 -2.48
C GLY A 136 -2.93 3.38 -1.46
N ARG A 137 -3.32 3.42 -0.17
CA ARG A 137 -2.61 2.68 0.89
C ARG A 137 -2.69 1.16 0.70
N VAL A 138 -3.84 0.63 0.31
CA VAL A 138 -3.98 -0.80 -0.06
C VAL A 138 -2.95 -1.16 -1.14
N LEU A 139 -2.88 -0.39 -2.23
CA LEU A 139 -1.93 -0.62 -3.32
C LEU A 139 -0.48 -0.62 -2.85
N SER A 140 -0.08 0.42 -2.11
CA SER A 140 1.28 0.51 -1.58
C SER A 140 1.61 -0.68 -0.68
N TYR A 141 0.69 -1.07 0.22
CA TYR A 141 0.94 -2.18 1.14
C TYR A 141 0.94 -3.54 0.46
N VAL A 142 0.12 -3.75 -0.57
CA VAL A 142 0.16 -4.99 -1.36
C VAL A 142 1.50 -5.10 -2.10
N SER A 143 1.93 -4.04 -2.77
CA SER A 143 3.23 -4.01 -3.47
C SER A 143 4.38 -4.30 -2.49
N MET A 144 4.40 -3.63 -1.34
CA MET A 144 5.43 -3.84 -0.32
C MET A 144 5.37 -5.21 0.36
N ALA A 145 4.18 -5.83 0.44
CA ALA A 145 4.04 -7.19 0.96
C ALA A 145 4.61 -8.23 -0.01
N ILE A 146 4.42 -8.02 -1.31
CA ILE A 146 4.95 -8.87 -2.37
C ILE A 146 6.47 -8.69 -2.49
N ASN A 147 6.96 -7.45 -2.37
CA ASN A 147 8.38 -7.09 -2.45
C ASN A 147 9.05 -7.72 -3.69
N ASP A 148 8.45 -7.50 -4.87
CA ASP A 148 8.96 -8.03 -6.13
C ASP A 148 9.27 -9.53 -6.08
N GLY A 149 8.35 -10.28 -5.45
CA GLY A 149 8.43 -11.72 -5.30
C GLY A 149 9.60 -12.24 -4.46
N GLY A 150 10.44 -11.35 -3.91
CA GLY A 150 11.58 -11.71 -3.07
C GLY A 150 11.12 -12.32 -1.75
N PHE A 151 10.10 -11.73 -1.11
CA PHE A 151 9.63 -12.14 0.22
C PHE A 151 10.76 -12.35 1.24
N ASP A 152 11.88 -11.62 1.09
CA ASP A 152 13.14 -11.87 1.81
C ASP A 152 13.00 -11.73 3.33
N ASN A 153 11.99 -10.98 3.78
CA ASN A 153 11.63 -10.87 5.19
C ASN A 153 10.12 -11.17 5.35
N PRO A 154 9.75 -12.41 5.69
CA PRO A 154 8.35 -12.80 5.78
C PRO A 154 7.61 -12.05 6.90
N ASP A 155 8.27 -11.70 8.00
CA ASP A 155 7.69 -10.88 9.08
C ASP A 155 7.29 -9.48 8.59
N ARG A 156 8.13 -8.85 7.77
CA ARG A 156 7.84 -7.57 7.11
C ARG A 156 6.64 -7.70 6.17
N SER A 157 6.63 -8.72 5.31
CA SER A 157 5.52 -8.98 4.38
C SER A 157 4.19 -9.24 5.11
N ILE A 158 4.22 -9.99 6.23
CA ILE A 158 3.05 -10.23 7.07
C ILE A 158 2.52 -8.90 7.66
N ALA A 159 3.39 -8.03 8.15
CA ALA A 159 3.00 -6.74 8.68
C ALA A 159 2.30 -5.87 7.61
N PHE A 160 2.82 -5.83 6.37
CA PHE A 160 2.16 -5.14 5.27
C PHE A 160 0.82 -5.76 4.85
N CYS A 161 0.72 -7.10 4.81
CA CYS A 161 -0.56 -7.78 4.54
C CYS A 161 -1.62 -7.36 5.56
N LYS A 162 -1.26 -7.34 6.86
CA LYS A 162 -2.18 -6.92 7.94
C LYS A 162 -2.59 -5.47 7.81
N ARG A 163 -1.67 -4.59 7.42
CA ARG A 163 -1.98 -3.18 7.12
C ARG A 163 -2.94 -3.05 5.94
N SER A 164 -2.69 -3.76 4.84
CA SER A 164 -3.60 -3.76 3.69
C SER A 164 -5.01 -4.24 4.07
N LEU A 165 -5.11 -5.34 4.82
CA LEU A 165 -6.38 -5.84 5.35
C LEU A 165 -7.09 -4.81 6.25
N HIS A 166 -6.35 -4.06 7.06
CA HIS A 166 -6.92 -2.98 7.86
C HIS A 166 -7.54 -1.89 6.98
N GLU A 167 -6.84 -1.45 5.93
CA GLU A 167 -7.34 -0.42 5.01
C GLU A 167 -8.58 -0.90 4.24
N VAL A 168 -8.61 -2.15 3.76
CA VAL A 168 -9.80 -2.73 3.11
C VAL A 168 -11.01 -2.72 4.05
N ASN A 169 -10.83 -3.16 5.30
CA ASN A 169 -11.88 -3.15 6.31
C ASN A 169 -12.36 -1.72 6.63
N PHE A 170 -11.43 -0.76 6.68
CA PHE A 170 -11.77 0.65 6.86
C PHE A 170 -12.63 1.17 5.72
N ILE A 171 -12.25 0.90 4.46
CA ILE A 171 -13.00 1.33 3.28
C ILE A 171 -14.41 0.72 3.29
N LEU A 172 -14.54 -0.59 3.54
CA LEU A 172 -15.84 -1.26 3.66
C LEU A 172 -16.72 -0.59 4.73
N GLY A 173 -16.13 -0.23 5.88
CA GLY A 173 -16.81 0.52 6.93
C GLY A 173 -17.31 1.89 6.46
N GLU A 174 -16.48 2.65 5.76
CA GLU A 174 -16.85 3.97 5.23
C GLU A 174 -17.97 3.87 4.18
N LEU A 175 -17.90 2.89 3.27
CA LEU A 175 -18.91 2.66 2.24
C LEU A 175 -20.26 2.31 2.87
N ASN A 176 -20.28 1.38 3.83
CA ASN A 176 -21.49 1.00 4.57
C ASN A 176 -22.10 2.20 5.32
N ASN A 177 -21.27 2.99 5.99
CA ASN A 177 -21.71 4.20 6.68
C ASN A 177 -22.31 5.22 5.71
N MET A 178 -21.68 5.43 4.54
CA MET A 178 -22.15 6.39 3.55
C MET A 178 -23.44 5.92 2.87
N GLN A 179 -23.56 4.63 2.56
CA GLN A 179 -24.76 4.03 2.01
C GLN A 179 -25.98 4.22 2.92
N SER A 180 -25.79 4.18 4.24
CA SER A 180 -26.87 4.43 5.20
C SER A 180 -27.40 5.87 5.18
N LYS A 181 -26.54 6.83 4.79
CA LYS A 181 -26.86 8.27 4.73
C LYS A 181 -27.36 8.72 3.36
N SER A 182 -26.79 8.14 2.30
CA SER A 182 -27.04 8.52 0.90
C SER A 182 -27.42 7.28 0.08
N PRO A 183 -28.70 6.84 0.15
CA PRO A 183 -29.17 5.64 -0.54
C PRO A 183 -29.01 5.68 -2.07
N GLN A 184 -28.86 6.87 -2.64
CA GLN A 184 -28.63 7.06 -4.08
C GLN A 184 -27.37 6.36 -4.60
N TYR A 185 -26.38 6.11 -3.74
CA TYR A 185 -25.14 5.41 -4.11
C TYR A 185 -25.15 3.91 -3.83
N LYS A 186 -26.26 3.40 -3.27
CA LYS A 186 -26.36 2.04 -2.74
C LYS A 186 -25.83 0.96 -3.68
N ASN A 187 -26.38 0.86 -4.89
CA ASN A 187 -26.03 -0.22 -5.81
C ASN A 187 -24.54 -0.18 -6.19
N MET A 188 -23.97 1.01 -6.29
CA MET A 188 -22.58 1.22 -6.67
C MET A 188 -21.61 0.87 -5.54
N PHE A 189 -21.92 1.30 -4.32
CA PHE A 189 -21.15 0.95 -3.15
C PHE A 189 -21.25 -0.54 -2.84
N GLU A 190 -22.38 -1.19 -3.13
CA GLU A 190 -22.52 -2.65 -3.05
C GLU A 190 -21.59 -3.36 -4.04
N SER A 191 -21.52 -2.91 -5.30
CA SER A 191 -20.58 -3.49 -6.28
C SER A 191 -19.12 -3.34 -5.84
N ILE A 192 -18.71 -2.15 -5.40
CA ILE A 192 -17.34 -1.92 -4.90
C ILE A 192 -17.06 -2.75 -3.65
N SER A 193 -18.03 -2.85 -2.73
CA SER A 193 -17.89 -3.66 -1.52
C SER A 193 -17.67 -5.14 -1.84
N ASN A 194 -18.37 -5.68 -2.83
CA ASN A 194 -18.16 -7.06 -3.26
C ASN A 194 -16.74 -7.28 -3.78
N TYR A 195 -16.22 -6.38 -4.63
CA TYR A 195 -14.84 -6.49 -5.10
C TYR A 195 -13.82 -6.36 -3.97
N LEU A 196 -14.07 -5.49 -2.98
CA LEU A 196 -13.21 -5.35 -1.80
C LEU A 196 -13.24 -6.58 -0.89
N LEU A 197 -14.36 -7.30 -0.80
CA LEU A 197 -14.44 -8.56 -0.08
C LEU A 197 -13.64 -9.67 -0.79
N GLU A 198 -13.72 -9.73 -2.12
CA GLU A 198 -12.90 -10.66 -2.91
C GLU A 198 -11.40 -10.32 -2.81
N GLU A 199 -11.05 -9.04 -2.77
CA GLU A 199 -9.68 -8.56 -2.51
C GLU A 199 -9.20 -8.95 -1.11
N HIS A 200 -10.05 -8.78 -0.10
CA HIS A 200 -9.77 -9.23 1.26
C HIS A 200 -9.42 -10.72 1.30
N ASP A 201 -10.18 -11.56 0.60
CA ASP A 201 -9.91 -13.01 0.55
C ASP A 201 -8.55 -13.32 -0.08
N GLN A 202 -8.17 -12.64 -1.17
CA GLN A 202 -6.84 -12.79 -1.78
C GLN A 202 -5.71 -12.30 -0.86
N LEU A 203 -5.93 -11.23 -0.10
CA LEU A 203 -4.99 -10.76 0.91
C LEU A 203 -4.80 -11.78 2.04
N ILE A 204 -5.86 -12.51 2.43
CA ILE A 204 -5.76 -13.59 3.41
C ILE A 204 -4.96 -14.77 2.85
N GLU A 205 -5.11 -15.11 1.57
CA GLU A 205 -4.30 -16.13 0.90
C GLU A 205 -2.81 -15.74 0.84
N LEU A 206 -2.52 -14.48 0.49
CA LEU A 206 -1.16 -13.92 0.51
C LEU A 206 -0.56 -13.98 1.91
N LEU A 207 -1.30 -13.52 2.93
CA LEU A 207 -0.87 -13.56 4.32
C LEU A 207 -0.58 -14.98 4.79
N THR A 208 -1.43 -15.94 4.41
CA THR A 208 -1.26 -17.35 4.76
C THR A 208 0.00 -17.93 4.11
N SER A 209 0.25 -17.56 2.85
CA SER A 209 1.47 -17.94 2.12
C SER A 209 2.72 -17.39 2.79
N CYS A 210 2.70 -16.13 3.24
CA CYS A 210 3.84 -15.51 3.95
C CYS A 210 4.12 -16.21 5.28
N ARG A 211 3.08 -16.56 6.05
CA ARG A 211 3.23 -17.29 7.31
C ARG A 211 3.80 -18.69 7.13
N LYS A 212 3.42 -19.37 6.05
CA LYS A 212 3.94 -20.68 5.73
C LYS A 212 5.43 -20.62 5.38
N ARG A 213 5.84 -19.62 4.58
CA ARG A 213 7.26 -19.40 4.27
C ARG A 213 8.08 -19.19 5.53
N LYS A 214 7.60 -18.33 6.45
CA LYS A 214 8.22 -18.16 7.77
C LYS A 214 8.44 -19.48 8.52
N SER A 215 7.43 -20.36 8.57
CA SER A 215 7.58 -21.64 9.26
C SER A 215 8.54 -22.60 8.55
N ASP A 216 8.62 -22.53 7.22
CA ASP A 216 9.53 -23.36 6.42
C ASP A 216 10.98 -22.88 6.63
N ASP A 217 11.22 -21.58 6.70
CA ASP A 217 12.55 -20.98 6.99
C ASP A 217 13.03 -21.35 8.41
N GLU A 218 12.18 -21.20 9.43
CA GLU A 218 12.50 -21.59 10.82
C GLU A 218 12.84 -23.10 10.95
N SER A 219 12.20 -23.95 10.14
CA SER A 219 12.47 -25.40 10.16
C SER A 219 13.78 -25.81 9.49
N THR A 220 14.32 -24.98 8.60
CA THR A 220 15.56 -25.25 7.87
C THR A 220 16.79 -24.90 8.70
N ASP A 221 16.71 -23.85 9.53
CA ASP A 221 17.80 -23.42 10.41
C ASP A 221 18.07 -24.39 11.58
N ASP A 222 17.05 -25.15 12.01
CA ASP A 222 17.16 -26.13 13.10
C ASP A 222 17.91 -27.41 12.67
N ASP A 223 17.85 -27.79 11.39
CA ASP A 223 18.50 -28.99 10.86
C ASP A 223 20.01 -28.78 10.59
N ASP A 224 20.43 -27.57 10.20
CA ASP A 224 21.85 -27.23 9.96
C ASP A 224 22.67 -26.99 11.25
N SER A 225 22.01 -26.89 12.41
CA SER A 225 22.65 -26.73 13.72
C SER A 225 23.06 -28.05 14.39
N SER A 226 22.87 -29.19 13.69
CA SER A 226 23.03 -30.55 14.25
C SER A 226 24.19 -31.39 13.68
N GLU A 227 25.11 -30.81 12.89
CA GLU A 227 26.33 -31.50 12.39
C GLU A 227 27.63 -31.12 13.12
#